data_AF-A0A1G0I1F9-F1
#
_entry.id   AF-A0A1G0I1F9-F1
#
_cell.length_a   1.000
_cell.length_b   1.000
_cell.length_c   1.000
_cell.angle_alpha   90.00
_cell.angle_beta   90.00
_cell.angle_gamma   90.00
#
_symmetry.space_group_name_H-M   'P 1'
#
loop_
_entity.id
_entity.type
_entity.pdbx_description
1 polymer ?
#
loop_
_entity_poly.entity_id
_entity_poly.type
_entity_poly.pdbx_seq_one_letter_code
_entity_poly.pdbx_strand_id
1 'polypeptide(L)'
;MWEVGERYEHVEQAIRDGNWPLAAYHWEKIETTINGGLMKRPKRRASAEALFLGDPWNDLHEALEQEEPERIGSAFARAKGACMACHAAENVAFVNDQPLFRSALPLPIPGEE
;
A
#
# COMPACT_ATOMS: atom_id res chain seq x y z
N MET A 1 2.09 4.00 -13.07
CA MET A 1 2.20 4.44 -11.67
C MET A 1 3.53 3.90 -11.14
N TRP A 2 4.64 4.31 -11.76
CA TRP A 2 5.96 3.75 -11.44
C TRP A 2 6.39 4.16 -10.03
N GLU A 3 6.25 5.46 -9.71
CA GLU A 3 6.51 5.97 -8.36
C GLU A 3 5.70 5.23 -7.29
N VAL A 4 4.44 4.84 -7.54
CA VAL A 4 3.67 4.06 -6.56
C VAL A 4 4.32 2.71 -6.25
N GLY A 5 4.87 2.03 -7.25
CA GLY A 5 5.58 0.76 -7.05
C GLY A 5 6.86 0.94 -6.23
N GLU A 6 7.70 1.92 -6.59
CA GLU A 6 8.92 2.25 -5.86
C GLU A 6 8.62 2.64 -4.40
N ARG A 7 7.63 3.51 -4.18
CA ARG A 7 7.21 3.92 -2.83
C ARG A 7 6.68 2.74 -2.03
N TYR A 8 5.96 1.81 -2.64
CA TYR A 8 5.48 0.61 -1.94
C TYR A 8 6.66 -0.25 -1.45
N GLU A 9 7.71 -0.44 -2.26
CA GLU A 9 8.92 -1.15 -1.84
C GLU A 9 9.57 -0.46 -0.63
N HIS A 10 9.60 0.87 -0.62
CA HIS A 10 10.10 1.63 0.52
C HIS A 10 9.20 1.51 1.77
N VAL A 11 7.88 1.45 1.63
CA VAL A 11 6.97 1.17 2.76
C VAL A 11 7.27 -0.21 3.33
N GLU A 12 7.36 -1.23 2.48
CA GLU A 12 7.65 -2.61 2.91
C GLU A 12 8.99 -2.68 3.66
N GLN A 13 10.04 -2.08 3.11
CA GLN A 13 11.36 -2.09 3.71
C GLN A 13 11.38 -1.30 5.03
N ALA A 14 10.78 -0.12 5.07
CA ALA A 14 10.69 0.69 6.29
C ALA A 14 9.92 -0.03 7.40
N ILE A 15 8.88 -0.80 7.06
CA ILE A 15 8.17 -1.65 8.02
C ILE A 15 9.10 -2.74 8.59
N ARG A 16 9.87 -3.42 7.73
CA ARG A 16 10.84 -4.45 8.16
C ARG A 16 11.93 -3.87 9.07
N ASP A 17 12.31 -2.62 8.84
CA ASP A 17 13.34 -1.92 9.61
C ASP A 17 12.80 -1.28 10.90
N GLY A 18 11.48 -1.32 11.15
CA GLY A 18 10.85 -0.64 12.29
C GLY A 18 10.81 0.88 12.17
N ASN A 19 11.00 1.42 10.97
CA ASN A 19 11.03 2.85 10.71
C ASN A 19 9.62 3.35 10.32
N TRP A 20 8.72 3.39 11.30
CA TRP A 20 7.32 3.77 11.11
C TRP A 20 7.14 5.16 10.49
N PRO A 21 7.88 6.20 10.90
CA PRO A 21 7.77 7.52 10.27
C PRO A 21 8.12 7.52 8.79
N LEU A 22 9.15 6.74 8.39
CA LEU A 22 9.51 6.60 6.97
C LEU A 22 8.43 5.84 6.19
N ALA A 23 7.90 4.76 6.78
CA ALA A 23 6.81 4.00 6.18
C ALA A 23 5.56 4.88 5.97
N ALA A 24 5.14 5.64 6.99
CA ALA A 24 4.03 6.58 6.91
C ALA A 24 4.26 7.64 5.82
N TYR A 25 5.45 8.23 5.78
CA TYR A 25 5.81 9.20 4.75
C TYR A 25 5.66 8.65 3.33
N HIS A 26 6.16 7.44 3.06
CA HIS A 26 6.00 6.83 1.74
C HIS A 26 4.54 6.46 1.45
N TRP A 27 3.78 6.04 2.46
CA TRP A 27 2.35 5.71 2.34
C TRP A 27 1.49 6.92 1.94
N GLU A 28 1.71 8.08 2.56
CA GLU A 28 1.05 9.34 2.19
C GLU A 28 1.38 9.78 0.76
N LYS A 29 2.63 9.55 0.31
CA LYS A 29 3.03 9.89 -1.05
C LYS A 29 2.41 8.96 -2.09
N ILE A 30 2.16 7.69 -1.75
CA ILE A 30 1.38 6.80 -2.62
C ILE A 30 -0.02 7.37 -2.84
N GLU A 31 -0.70 7.81 -1.79
CA GLU A 31 -2.03 8.41 -1.90
C GLU A 31 -2.02 9.67 -2.79
N THR A 32 -1.05 10.55 -2.56
CA THR A 32 -0.85 11.77 -3.35
C THR A 32 -0.66 11.44 -4.83
N THR A 33 0.20 10.46 -5.15
CA THR A 33 0.49 10.05 -6.52
C THR A 33 -0.73 9.37 -7.18
N ILE A 34 -1.51 8.60 -6.43
CA ILE A 34 -2.79 8.03 -6.90
C ILE A 34 -3.78 9.15 -7.23
N ASN A 35 -4.03 10.06 -6.30
CA ASN A 35 -4.94 11.19 -6.52
C ASN A 35 -4.52 12.04 -7.73
N GLY A 36 -3.22 12.33 -7.88
CA GLY A 36 -2.68 13.01 -9.07
C GLY A 36 -2.89 12.22 -10.37
N GLY A 37 -2.76 10.90 -10.34
CA GLY A 37 -3.06 10.01 -11.46
C GLY A 37 -4.54 10.00 -11.85
N LEU A 38 -5.43 10.03 -10.86
CA LEU A 38 -6.88 10.07 -11.04
C LEU A 38 -7.36 11.37 -11.69
N MET A 39 -6.69 12.50 -11.44
CA MET A 39 -6.98 13.77 -12.14
C MET A 39 -6.79 13.65 -13.65
N LYS A 40 -5.81 12.86 -14.10
CA LYS A 40 -5.54 12.61 -15.53
C LYS A 40 -6.39 11.46 -16.08
N ARG A 41 -6.92 10.59 -15.22
CA ARG A 41 -7.67 9.37 -15.58
C ARG A 41 -8.94 9.24 -14.73
N PRO A 42 -9.89 10.18 -14.84
CA PRO A 42 -11.04 10.26 -13.92
C PRO A 42 -11.95 9.03 -13.96
N LYS A 43 -11.95 8.28 -15.08
CA LYS A 43 -12.71 7.02 -15.20
C LYS A 43 -12.27 5.95 -14.19
N ARG A 44 -11.06 6.05 -13.62
CA ARG A 44 -10.52 5.12 -12.62
C ARG A 44 -10.80 5.54 -11.17
N ARG A 45 -11.49 6.66 -10.96
CA ARG A 45 -11.71 7.21 -9.62
C ARG A 45 -12.59 6.29 -8.79
N ALA A 46 -13.71 5.83 -9.35
CA ALA A 46 -14.66 4.99 -8.64
C ALA A 46 -14.03 3.68 -8.13
N SER A 47 -13.20 3.03 -8.93
CA SER A 47 -12.48 1.81 -8.53
C SER A 47 -11.42 2.11 -7.47
N ALA A 48 -10.65 3.19 -7.62
CA ALA A 48 -9.63 3.57 -6.63
C ALA A 48 -10.24 3.94 -5.26
N GLU A 49 -11.33 4.71 -5.25
CA GLU A 49 -12.06 5.08 -4.03
C GLU A 49 -12.70 3.87 -3.37
N ALA A 50 -13.37 3.00 -4.14
CA ALA A 50 -14.07 1.85 -3.59
C ALA A 50 -13.13 0.73 -3.09
N LEU A 51 -11.94 0.59 -3.68
CA LEU A 51 -11.07 -0.55 -3.40
C LEU A 51 -9.84 -0.21 -2.56
N PHE A 52 -9.33 1.02 -2.61
CA PHE A 52 -8.05 1.37 -1.99
C PHE A 52 -8.12 2.60 -1.08
N LEU A 53 -8.61 3.74 -1.56
CA LEU A 53 -8.57 5.03 -0.83
C LEU A 53 -9.58 5.13 0.34
N GLY A 54 -10.19 4.01 0.75
CA GLY A 54 -11.04 3.92 1.94
C GLY A 54 -10.31 3.19 3.06
N ASP A 55 -11.01 2.24 3.70
CA ASP A 55 -10.50 1.48 4.84
C ASP A 55 -9.11 0.84 4.62
N PRO A 56 -8.77 0.24 3.46
CA PRO A 56 -7.45 -0.34 3.26
C PRO A 56 -6.31 0.69 3.35
N TRP A 57 -6.55 1.93 2.98
CA TRP A 57 -5.58 3.01 3.15
C TRP A 57 -5.53 3.48 4.60
N ASN A 58 -6.69 3.76 5.20
CA ASN A 58 -6.79 4.30 6.56
C ASN A 58 -6.19 3.33 7.58
N ASP A 59 -6.50 2.04 7.48
CA ASP A 59 -6.05 1.03 8.43
C ASP A 59 -4.52 0.97 8.53
N LEU A 60 -3.81 1.08 7.39
CA LEU A 60 -2.36 1.07 7.40
C LEU A 60 -1.80 2.43 7.83
N HIS A 61 -2.39 3.53 7.38
CA HIS A 61 -1.95 4.87 7.77
C HIS A 61 -2.02 5.05 9.28
N GLU A 62 -3.16 4.73 9.90
CA GLU A 62 -3.35 4.83 11.34
C GLU A 62 -2.39 3.92 12.11
N ALA A 63 -2.19 2.67 11.66
CA ALA A 63 -1.28 1.75 12.33
C ALA A 63 0.19 2.22 12.27
N LEU A 64 0.59 2.88 11.18
CA LEU A 64 1.92 3.47 11.04
C LEU A 64 2.08 4.74 11.89
N GLU A 65 1.09 5.63 11.91
CA GLU A 65 1.11 6.88 12.68
C GLU A 65 1.03 6.64 14.20
N GLN A 66 0.32 5.59 14.63
CA GLN A 66 0.19 5.19 16.03
C GLN A 66 1.32 4.26 16.48
N GLU A 67 2.20 3.85 15.55
CA GLU A 67 3.29 2.91 15.81
C GLU A 67 2.79 1.60 16.48
N GLU A 68 1.74 1.00 15.92
CA GLU A 68 1.07 -0.22 16.42
C GLU A 68 1.51 -1.45 15.61
N PRO A 69 2.71 -2.01 15.87
CA PRO A 69 3.30 -3.09 15.06
C PRO A 69 2.40 -4.31 14.90
N GLU A 70 1.61 -4.64 15.92
CA GLU A 70 0.64 -5.74 15.91
C GLU A 70 -0.45 -5.57 14.85
N ARG A 71 -0.76 -4.34 14.44
CA ARG A 71 -1.74 -4.05 13.37
C ARG A 71 -1.09 -3.91 12.00
N ILE A 72 0.14 -3.38 11.93
CA ILE A 72 0.83 -3.02 10.69
C ILE A 72 0.86 -4.19 9.69
N GLY A 73 1.26 -5.39 10.11
CA GLY A 73 1.37 -6.54 9.20
C GLY A 73 0.05 -6.90 8.52
N SER A 74 -1.05 -6.92 9.30
CA SER A 74 -2.39 -7.23 8.79
C SER A 74 -2.98 -6.10 7.93
N ALA A 75 -2.69 -4.84 8.28
CA ALA A 75 -3.12 -3.67 7.54
C ALA A 75 -2.40 -3.58 6.19
N PHE A 76 -1.08 -3.81 6.18
CA PHE A 76 -0.29 -3.86 4.95
C PHE A 76 -0.72 -5.00 4.02
N ALA A 77 -1.07 -6.17 4.57
CA ALA A 77 -1.63 -7.27 3.80
C ALA A 77 -2.95 -6.91 3.11
N ARG A 78 -3.85 -6.22 3.83
CA ARG A 78 -5.13 -5.74 3.28
C ARG A 78 -4.91 -4.68 2.20
N ALA A 79 -3.99 -3.73 2.43
CA ALA A 79 -3.60 -2.72 1.47
C ALA A 79 -3.01 -3.33 0.18
N LYS A 80 -2.15 -4.34 0.29
CA LYS A 80 -1.63 -5.12 -0.85
C LYS A 80 -2.76 -5.77 -1.65
N GLY A 81 -3.72 -6.40 -0.97
CA GLY A 81 -4.90 -6.99 -1.60
C GLY A 81 -5.74 -5.96 -2.35
N ALA A 82 -5.93 -4.77 -1.76
CA ALA A 82 -6.62 -3.65 -2.37
C ALA A 82 -5.93 -3.13 -3.65
N CYS A 83 -4.60 -3.00 -3.63
CA CYS A 83 -3.82 -2.66 -4.83
C CYS A 83 -4.10 -3.66 -5.97
N MET A 84 -4.04 -4.95 -5.66
CA MET A 84 -4.23 -6.02 -6.64
C MET A 84 -5.66 -6.07 -7.18
N ALA A 85 -6.66 -5.82 -6.32
CA ALA A 85 -8.06 -5.75 -6.69
C ALA A 85 -8.35 -4.57 -7.63
N CYS A 86 -7.77 -3.39 -7.35
CA CYS A 86 -7.87 -2.23 -8.22
C CYS A 86 -7.26 -2.51 -9.61
N HIS A 87 -6.10 -3.16 -9.68
CA HIS A 87 -5.50 -3.58 -10.96
C HIS A 87 -6.41 -4.52 -11.75
N ALA A 88 -7.08 -5.45 -11.08
CA ALA A 88 -8.05 -6.34 -11.73
C ALA A 88 -9.28 -5.59 -12.25
N ALA A 89 -9.85 -4.69 -11.45
CA ALA A 89 -10.99 -3.86 -11.85
C ALA A 89 -10.67 -2.95 -13.05
N GLU A 90 -9.41 -2.49 -13.14
CA GLU A 90 -8.92 -1.67 -14.24
C GLU A 90 -8.45 -2.47 -15.47
N ASN A 91 -8.73 -3.78 -15.53
CA ASN A 91 -8.34 -4.69 -16.61
C ASN A 91 -6.82 -4.71 -16.88
N VAL A 92 -6.02 -4.51 -15.83
CA VAL A 92 -4.55 -4.54 -15.86
C VAL A 92 -3.99 -5.53 -14.84
N ALA A 93 -4.70 -6.64 -14.60
CA ALA A 93 -4.30 -7.66 -13.61
C ALA A 93 -2.89 -8.22 -13.83
N PHE A 94 -2.34 -8.17 -15.04
CA PHE A 94 -0.95 -8.55 -15.32
C PHE A 94 0.08 -7.71 -14.54
N VAL A 95 -0.29 -6.51 -14.09
CA VAL A 95 0.52 -5.68 -13.18
C VAL A 95 0.78 -6.38 -11.84
N ASN A 96 -0.11 -7.28 -11.42
CA ASN A 96 0.05 -8.07 -10.20
C ASN A 96 1.12 -9.16 -10.33
N ASP A 97 1.61 -9.46 -11.54
CA ASP A 97 2.66 -10.46 -11.76
C ASP A 97 4.08 -9.88 -11.64
N GLN A 98 4.22 -8.84 -10.81
CA GLN A 98 5.52 -8.24 -10.48
C GLN A 98 6.08 -8.84 -9.20
N PRO A 99 7.42 -8.88 -9.03
CA PRO A 99 8.06 -9.35 -7.80
C PRO A 99 7.47 -8.73 -6.51
N LEU A 100 7.12 -7.45 -6.57
CA LEU A 100 6.42 -6.69 -5.51
C LEU A 100 5.26 -7.44 -4.87
N PHE A 101 4.45 -8.11 -5.68
CA PHE A 101 3.24 -8.79 -5.21
C PHE A 101 3.50 -10.26 -4.83
N ARG A 102 4.69 -10.79 -5.11
CA ARG A 102 5.06 -12.19 -4.83
C ARG A 102 5.67 -12.37 -3.42
N SER A 103 6.12 -11.29 -2.76
CA SER A 103 6.66 -11.36 -1.39
C SER A 103 5.63 -11.96 -0.43
N ALA A 104 6.06 -12.95 0.36
CA ALA A 104 5.25 -13.58 1.38
C ALA A 104 4.98 -12.62 2.54
N LEU A 105 3.75 -12.66 3.06
CA LEU A 105 3.30 -12.02 4.30
C LEU A 105 3.13 -13.11 5.37
N PRO A 106 3.23 -12.79 6.68
CA PRO A 106 3.38 -11.45 7.27
C PRO A 106 4.78 -10.87 7.11
N LEU A 107 4.89 -9.54 7.15
CA LEU A 107 6.19 -8.89 7.27
C LEU A 107 6.75 -9.18 8.67
N PRO A 108 8.05 -9.52 8.80
CA PRO A 108 8.67 -9.69 10.11
C PRO A 108 8.58 -8.36 10.87
N ILE A 109 8.04 -8.41 12.08
CA ILE A 109 7.99 -7.28 12.99
C ILE A 109 9.32 -7.29 13.78
N PRO A 110 10.04 -6.16 13.87
CA PRO A 110 11.23 -6.08 14.72
C PRO A 110 10.88 -6.46 16.17
N GLY A 111 11.54 -7.48 16.71
CA GLY A 111 11.38 -7.90 18.12
C GLY A 111 10.66 -9.23 18.36
N GLU A 112 10.20 -9.92 17.31
CA GLU A 112 9.83 -11.35 17.39
C GLU A 112 11.06 -12.21 17.02
N GLU A 113 11.84 -12.62 18.03
CA GLU A 113 12.80 -13.75 17.92
C GLU A 113 12.14 -15.08 18.34
#